data_AF-A0A2K2VSL2-F1
#
_entry.id   AF-A0A2K2VSL2-F1
#
_cell.length_a   1.000
_cell.length_b   1.000
_cell.length_c   1.000
_cell.angle_alpha   90.00
_cell.angle_beta   90.00
_cell.angle_gamma   90.00
#
_symmetry.space_group_name_H-M   'P 1'
#
loop_
_entity.id
_entity.type
_entity.pdbx_description
1 polymer ?
#
loop_
_entity_poly.entity_id
_entity_poly.type
_entity_poly.pdbx_seq_one_letter_code
_entity_poly.pdbx_strand_id
1 'polypeptide(L)'
;WLLSKDDRLMNLASLPVKSVGLPLLRQVNTQLKPTTAALQLLGPHANKNIVSLALEQLRDLVEKKEIKGEFDTSPGYVIIVSETMIIGCALSLPGRLISQFPRHLFTEQTWEYLPAGKGG
;
A
#
# COMPACT_ATOMS: atom_id res chain seq x y z
N TRP A 1 -5.62 -14.34 0.72
CA TRP A 1 -4.99 -14.39 -0.61
C TRP A 1 -6.08 -14.53 -1.66
N LEU A 2 -5.90 -13.93 -2.82
CA LEU A 2 -6.80 -14.08 -3.97
C LEU A 2 -6.11 -14.98 -4.99
N LEU A 3 -6.80 -16.03 -5.42
CA LEU A 3 -6.28 -17.02 -6.36
C LEU A 3 -7.41 -17.39 -7.33
N SER A 4 -7.09 -17.44 -8.62
CA SER A 4 -8.03 -17.97 -9.60
C SER A 4 -8.17 -19.48 -9.40
N LYS A 5 -9.40 -19.98 -9.41
CA LYS A 5 -9.64 -21.42 -9.46
C LYS A 5 -9.21 -21.92 -10.83
N ASP A 6 -8.15 -22.72 -10.86
CA ASP A 6 -7.56 -23.28 -12.08
C ASP A 6 -7.10 -24.70 -11.79
N ASP A 7 -7.66 -25.67 -12.51
CA ASP A 7 -7.38 -27.09 -12.27
C ASP A 7 -5.92 -27.46 -12.55
N ARG A 8 -5.19 -26.63 -13.32
CA ARG A 8 -3.75 -26.80 -13.54
C ARG A 8 -2.93 -26.60 -12.26
N LEU A 9 -3.48 -25.97 -11.23
CA LEU A 9 -2.82 -25.84 -9.92
C LEU A 9 -2.55 -27.20 -9.27
N MET A 10 -3.36 -28.22 -9.58
CA MET A 10 -3.13 -29.58 -9.07
C MET A 10 -1.81 -30.16 -9.58
N ASN A 11 -1.38 -29.78 -10.78
CA ASN A 11 -0.11 -30.22 -11.35
C ASN A 11 1.11 -29.58 -10.66
N LEU A 12 0.90 -28.49 -9.92
CA LEU A 12 1.94 -27.77 -9.18
C LEU A 12 1.97 -28.13 -7.69
N ALA A 13 1.05 -28.99 -7.22
CA ALA A 13 0.90 -29.34 -5.81
C ALA A 13 2.12 -30.08 -5.22
N SER A 14 2.94 -30.71 -6.06
CA SER A 14 4.15 -31.41 -5.64
C SER A 14 5.35 -30.49 -5.40
N LEU A 15 5.27 -29.22 -5.81
CA LEU A 15 6.36 -28.27 -5.63
C LEU A 15 6.39 -27.70 -4.20
N PRO A 16 7.58 -27.37 -3.66
CA PRO A 16 7.66 -26.60 -2.43
C PRO A 16 7.20 -25.16 -2.69
N VAL A 17 5.95 -24.87 -2.32
CA VAL A 17 5.31 -23.59 -2.61
C VAL A 17 5.64 -22.54 -1.53
N LYS A 18 6.23 -21.42 -1.96
CA LYS A 18 6.50 -20.27 -1.07
C LYS A 18 5.29 -19.33 -0.90
N SER A 19 4.45 -19.21 -1.93
CA SER A 19 3.22 -18.39 -1.91
C SER A 19 2.31 -18.74 -3.10
N VAL A 20 0.99 -18.66 -2.93
CA VAL A 20 0.00 -18.88 -4.01
C VAL A 20 -0.94 -17.68 -4.14
N GLY A 21 -0.98 -17.09 -5.33
CA GLY A 21 -1.88 -15.98 -5.68
C GLY A 21 -1.39 -14.62 -5.16
N LEU A 22 -2.32 -13.66 -5.08
CA LEU A 22 -2.06 -12.30 -4.60
C LEU A 22 -2.40 -12.20 -3.11
N PRO A 23 -1.50 -11.69 -2.25
CA PRO A 23 -1.85 -11.44 -0.86
C PRO A 23 -2.79 -10.22 -0.80
N LEU A 24 -4.10 -10.43 -0.86
CA LEU A 24 -5.08 -9.33 -0.90
C LEU A 24 -5.14 -8.53 0.42
N LEU A 25 -5.36 -9.25 1.53
CA LEU A 25 -5.53 -8.70 2.87
C LEU A 25 -4.61 -9.43 3.85
N ARG A 26 -4.27 -8.75 4.94
CA ARG A 26 -3.68 -9.33 6.16
C ARG A 26 -4.60 -9.02 7.34
N GLN A 27 -4.84 -10.02 8.18
CA GLN A 27 -5.51 -9.80 9.45
C GLN A 27 -4.52 -9.15 10.44
N VAL A 28 -4.92 -8.04 11.02
CA VAL A 28 -4.19 -7.33 12.09
C VAL A 28 -5.18 -7.11 13.22
N ASN A 29 -5.04 -7.85 14.31
CA ASN A 29 -6.06 -7.94 15.36
C ASN A 29 -7.43 -8.32 14.78
N THR A 30 -8.43 -7.47 14.95
CA THR A 30 -9.80 -7.63 14.41
C THR A 30 -10.00 -6.95 13.05
N GLN A 31 -8.96 -6.31 12.49
CA GLN A 31 -9.07 -5.53 11.27
C GLN A 31 -8.45 -6.24 10.06
N LEU A 32 -8.95 -5.91 8.88
CA LEU A 32 -8.43 -6.37 7.60
C LEU A 32 -7.63 -5.25 6.92
N LYS A 33 -6.32 -5.44 6.86
CA LYS A 33 -5.39 -4.51 6.23
C LYS A 33 -5.14 -4.92 4.77
N PRO A 34 -5.40 -4.06 3.77
CA PRO A 34 -4.96 -4.35 2.40
C PRO A 34 -3.43 -4.35 2.32
N THR A 35 -2.87 -5.28 1.53
CA THR A 35 -1.42 -5.28 1.31
C THR A 35 -1.02 -4.27 0.25
N THR A 36 0.23 -3.80 0.31
CA THR A 36 0.78 -2.93 -0.74
C THR A 36 0.67 -3.55 -2.13
N ALA A 37 0.97 -4.85 -2.28
CA ALA A 37 0.87 -5.53 -3.57
C ALA A 37 -0.57 -5.51 -4.13
N ALA A 38 -1.56 -5.69 -3.25
CA ALA A 38 -2.95 -5.60 -3.65
C ALA A 38 -3.37 -4.18 -4.03
N LEU A 39 -2.92 -3.17 -3.27
CA LEU A 39 -3.23 -1.78 -3.56
C LEU A 39 -2.57 -1.30 -4.84
N GLN A 40 -1.33 -1.70 -5.13
CA GLN A 40 -0.66 -1.33 -6.37
C GLN A 40 -1.35 -1.92 -7.60
N LEU A 41 -1.96 -3.10 -7.47
CA LEU A 41 -2.68 -3.74 -8.57
C LEU A 41 -4.12 -3.22 -8.71
N LEU A 42 -4.86 -3.11 -7.61
CA LEU A 42 -6.30 -2.86 -7.61
C LEU A 42 -6.68 -1.44 -7.23
N GLY A 43 -5.76 -0.69 -6.63
CA GLY A 43 -5.97 0.68 -6.18
C GLY A 43 -6.35 1.68 -7.28
N PRO A 44 -5.98 1.51 -8.58
CA PRO A 44 -6.49 2.39 -9.63
C PRO A 44 -8.01 2.33 -9.78
N HIS A 45 -8.66 1.28 -9.25
CA HIS A 45 -10.11 1.12 -9.24
C HIS A 45 -10.76 1.56 -7.92
N ALA A 46 -9.97 2.00 -6.93
CA ALA A 46 -10.49 2.49 -5.67
C ALA A 46 -11.11 3.89 -5.84
N ASN A 47 -12.17 4.15 -5.07
CA ASN A 47 -12.94 5.40 -5.14
C ASN A 47 -13.12 6.08 -3.78
N LYS A 48 -12.50 5.56 -2.72
CA LYS A 48 -12.61 6.06 -1.36
C LYS A 48 -11.37 5.76 -0.53
N ASN A 49 -11.17 6.51 0.55
CA ASN A 49 -10.04 6.35 1.47
C ASN A 49 -8.69 6.40 0.73
N ILE A 50 -8.53 7.43 -0.10
CA ILE A 50 -7.31 7.70 -0.86
C ILE A 50 -6.74 9.02 -0.35
N VAL A 51 -5.47 9.03 0.01
CA VAL A 51 -4.75 10.25 0.39
C VAL A 51 -3.63 10.50 -0.61
N SER A 52 -3.68 11.66 -1.25
CA SER A 52 -2.60 12.15 -2.09
C SER A 52 -1.59 12.91 -1.24
N LEU A 53 -0.32 12.51 -1.29
CA LEU A 53 0.78 13.15 -0.59
C LEU A 53 1.79 13.69 -1.61
N ALA A 54 2.26 14.92 -1.35
CA ALA A 54 3.47 15.42 -2.01
C ALA A 54 4.67 14.52 -1.65
N LEU A 55 5.72 14.54 -2.49
CA LEU A 55 6.88 13.66 -2.30
C LEU A 55 7.55 13.90 -0.94
N GLU A 56 7.59 15.14 -0.47
CA GLU A 56 8.13 15.54 0.82
C GLU A 56 7.32 14.94 1.98
N GLN A 57 5.99 14.98 1.89
CA GLN A 57 5.11 14.37 2.91
C GLN A 57 5.21 12.84 2.89
N LEU A 58 5.40 12.23 1.72
CA LEU A 58 5.64 10.80 1.61
C LEU A 58 6.97 10.43 2.27
N ARG A 59 8.05 11.18 2.01
CA ARG A 59 9.36 10.99 2.67
C ARG A 59 9.21 11.08 4.18
N ASP A 60 8.55 12.13 4.68
CA ASP A 60 8.26 12.30 6.10
C ASP A 60 7.50 11.09 6.67
N LEU A 61 6.46 10.61 5.99
CA LEU A 61 5.68 9.44 6.44
C LEU A 61 6.53 8.16 6.46
N VAL A 62 7.46 7.99 5.51
CA VAL A 62 8.34 6.83 5.46
C VAL A 62 9.39 6.88 6.57
N GLU A 63 10.03 8.02 6.77
CA GLU A 63 11.13 8.21 7.73
C GLU A 63 10.61 8.27 9.17
N LYS A 64 9.66 9.16 9.43
CA LYS A 64 9.12 9.42 10.77
C LYS A 64 8.08 8.38 11.20
N LYS A 65 7.63 7.52 10.27
CA LYS A 65 6.56 6.52 10.43
C LYS A 65 5.17 7.10 10.71
N GLU A 66 5.08 8.41 10.89
CA GLU A 66 3.85 9.12 11.15
C GLU A 66 3.98 10.56 10.66
N ILE A 67 2.90 11.11 10.11
CA ILE A 67 2.76 12.55 9.88
C ILE A 67 1.46 13.04 10.52
N LYS A 68 1.49 14.26 11.05
CA LYS A 68 0.31 14.94 11.60
C LYS A 68 -0.36 15.77 10.52
N GLY A 69 -1.68 15.86 10.57
CA GLY A 69 -2.48 16.62 9.63
C GLY A 69 -3.92 16.16 9.58
N GLU A 70 -4.76 16.98 8.97
CA GLU A 70 -6.13 16.60 8.63
C GLU A 70 -6.15 15.99 7.24
N PHE A 71 -6.75 14.80 7.12
CA PHE A 71 -6.84 14.05 5.88
C PHE A 71 -8.31 13.69 5.66
N ASP A 72 -8.87 14.06 4.52
CA ASP A 72 -10.28 13.84 4.17
C ASP A 72 -10.58 12.36 3.88
N THR A 73 -10.57 11.55 4.93
CA THR A 73 -10.78 10.09 4.88
C THR A 73 -11.53 9.62 6.10
N SER A 74 -12.24 8.49 5.97
CA SER A 74 -12.75 7.79 7.15
C SER A 74 -11.60 7.16 7.93
N PRO A 75 -11.67 7.10 9.28
CA PRO A 75 -10.68 6.39 10.08
C PRO A 75 -10.52 4.94 9.61
N GLY A 76 -9.27 4.48 9.51
CA GLY A 76 -8.94 3.15 9.02
C GLY A 76 -7.85 3.14 7.95
N TYR A 77 -7.72 2.02 7.25
CA TYR A 77 -6.69 1.87 6.23
C TYR A 77 -7.01 2.72 4.99
N VAL A 78 -6.02 3.48 4.55
CA VAL A 78 -6.09 4.37 3.39
C VAL A 78 -5.01 4.01 2.36
N ILE A 79 -5.32 4.26 1.10
CA ILE A 79 -4.37 4.17 -0.01
C ILE A 79 -3.56 5.46 -0.02
N ILE A 80 -2.23 5.34 -0.01
CA ILE A 80 -1.35 6.47 -0.24
C ILE A 80 -1.00 6.55 -1.71
N VAL A 81 -1.28 7.70 -2.29
CA VAL A 81 -0.90 8.07 -3.66
C VAL A 81 0.12 9.20 -3.58
N SER A 82 1.15 9.16 -4.40
CA SER A 82 2.01 10.30 -4.65
C SER A 82 2.07 10.55 -6.15
N GLU A 83 1.76 11.79 -6.54
CA GLU A 83 1.41 12.14 -7.91
C GLU A 83 0.31 11.23 -8.49
N THR A 84 0.67 10.33 -9.41
CA THR A 84 -0.24 9.36 -10.04
C THR A 84 0.05 7.92 -9.61
N MET A 85 1.03 7.70 -8.73
CA MET A 85 1.47 6.37 -8.33
C MET A 85 0.86 5.96 -6.99
N ILE A 86 0.28 4.76 -6.95
CA ILE A 86 -0.13 4.13 -5.70
C ILE A 86 1.10 3.57 -5.00
N ILE A 87 1.39 4.12 -3.83
CA ILE A 87 2.56 3.78 -3.03
C ILE A 87 2.27 2.57 -2.14
N GLY A 88 1.10 2.56 -1.51
CA GLY A 88 0.71 1.48 -0.61
C GLY A 88 -0.32 1.92 0.41
N CYS A 89 -0.15 1.45 1.65
CA CYS A 89 -1.12 1.57 2.72
C CYS A 89 -0.61 2.46 3.84
N ALA A 90 -1.50 3.25 4.44
CA ALA A 90 -1.34 3.88 5.74
C ALA A 90 -2.58 3.65 6.61
N LEU A 91 -2.48 3.91 7.92
CA LEU A 91 -3.61 3.96 8.83
C LEU A 91 -3.94 5.42 9.14
N SER A 92 -5.14 5.85 8.74
CA SER A 92 -5.69 7.17 9.07
C SER A 92 -6.39 7.12 10.41
N LEU A 93 -5.98 8.02 11.30
CA LEU A 93 -6.58 8.29 12.60
C LEU A 93 -6.83 9.79 12.70
N PRO A 94 -7.69 10.26 13.62
CA PRO A 94 -7.89 11.70 13.82
C PRO A 94 -6.56 12.45 14.01
N GLY A 95 -6.30 13.42 13.13
CA GLY A 95 -5.12 14.27 13.13
C GLY A 95 -3.79 13.64 12.67
N ARG A 96 -3.76 12.41 12.16
CA ARG A 96 -2.50 11.76 11.72
C ARG A 96 -2.65 10.60 10.73
N LEU A 97 -1.59 10.36 9.97
CA LEU A 97 -1.37 9.14 9.20
C LEU A 97 -0.20 8.34 9.76
N ILE A 98 -0.38 7.04 9.94
CA ILE A 98 0.66 6.11 10.37
C ILE A 98 1.07 5.22 9.20
N SER A 99 2.37 5.16 8.92
CA SER A 99 2.94 4.38 7.84
C SER A 99 2.67 2.89 8.03
N GLN A 100 2.23 2.23 6.97
CA GLN A 100 1.95 0.80 6.95
C GLN A 100 2.71 0.06 5.84
N PHE A 101 3.70 0.73 5.24
CA PHE A 101 4.51 0.21 4.15
C PHE A 101 5.46 -0.92 4.60
N PRO A 102 5.74 -1.92 3.75
CA PRO A 102 6.83 -2.85 3.97
C PRO A 102 8.18 -2.13 4.04
N ARG A 103 9.05 -2.55 4.98
CA ARG A 103 10.36 -1.90 5.20
C ARG A 103 11.27 -1.89 3.95
N HIS A 104 11.16 -2.91 3.11
CA HIS A 104 11.97 -3.06 1.90
C HIS A 104 11.44 -2.27 0.70
N LEU A 105 10.30 -1.57 0.83
CA LEU A 105 9.71 -0.82 -0.28
C LEU A 105 10.47 0.48 -0.58
N PHE A 106 11.17 1.03 0.40
CA PHE A 106 11.91 2.28 0.26
C PHE A 106 13.40 2.03 0.45
N THR A 107 14.09 1.86 -0.68
CA THR A 107 15.54 1.90 -0.84
C THR A 107 15.92 3.15 -1.63
N GLU A 108 17.21 3.51 -1.66
CA GLU A 108 17.73 4.61 -2.49
C GLU A 108 17.24 4.50 -3.94
N GLN A 109 17.34 3.31 -4.54
CA GLN A 109 16.88 3.05 -5.91
C GLN A 109 15.37 3.32 -6.07
N THR A 110 14.53 2.92 -5.11
CA THR A 110 13.08 3.11 -5.26
C THR A 110 12.67 4.58 -5.22
N TRP A 111 13.45 5.43 -4.54
CA TRP A 111 13.19 6.87 -4.53
C TRP A 111 13.47 7.53 -5.87
N GLU A 112 14.38 6.97 -6.69
CA GLU A 112 14.69 7.47 -8.03
C GLU A 112 13.56 7.20 -9.04
N TYR A 113 12.78 6.15 -8.82
CA TYR A 113 11.64 5.79 -9.69
C TYR A 113 10.33 6.46 -9.29
N LEU A 114 10.27 7.08 -8.11
CA LEU A 114 9.16 7.94 -7.77
C LEU A 114 9.31 9.22 -8.57
N PRO A 115 8.31 9.59 -9.38
CA PRO A 115 8.42 10.80 -10.18
C PRO A 115 8.75 11.97 -9.26
N ALA A 116 9.81 12.69 -9.62
CA ALA A 116 10.17 13.91 -8.92
C ALA A 116 9.06 14.90 -9.20
N GLY A 117 8.38 15.31 -8.12
CA GLY A 117 7.39 16.39 -8.11
C GLY A 117 7.78 17.44 -9.13
N LYS A 118 7.09 17.48 -10.27
CA LYS A 118 7.17 18.66 -11.12
C LYS A 118 6.52 19.76 -10.31
N GLY A 119 7.35 20.54 -9.60
CA GLY A 119 6.96 21.83 -9.07
C GLY A 119 6.38 22.64 -10.21
N GLY A 120 5.05 22.77 -10.20
CA GLY A 120 4.29 23.69 -11.03
C GLY A 120 3.87 24.87 -10.19
#